data_AF-A0A815RWM4-F1
#
_entry.id   AF-A0A815RWM4-F1
#
_cell.length_a   1.000
_cell.length_b   1.000
_cell.length_c   1.000
_cell.angle_alpha   90.00
_cell.angle_beta   90.00
_cell.angle_gamma   90.00
#
_symmetry.space_group_name_H-M   'P 1'
#
loop_
_entity.id
_entity.type
_entity.pdbx_description
1 polymer ?
#
loop_
_entity_poly.entity_id
_entity_poly.type
_entity_poly.pdbx_seq_one_letter_code
_entity_poly.pdbx_strand_id
1 'polypeptide(L)'
;FIQLYLQSDAAYSGISELGELGICQFRDLNPNVNAFQRKFVNELRRCEEMERKIRFLESEVKKERISIDELTENLDALKPREMVFLEAMIDKLDHDLKQINTNADALRKNFNELTESKYNLIMT
;
A
#
# COMPACT_ATOMS: atom_id res chain seq x y z
N PHE A 1 -13.00 15.08 32.02
CA PHE A 1 -12.35 13.82 31.61
C PHE A 1 -13.42 12.77 31.42
N ILE A 2 -13.40 12.06 30.29
CA ILE A 2 -14.37 11.02 29.94
C ILE A 2 -13.64 9.67 29.91
N GLN A 3 -14.29 8.61 30.36
CA GLN A 3 -13.81 7.25 30.21
C GLN A 3 -14.65 6.54 29.15
N LEU A 4 -13.98 5.90 28.19
CA LEU A 4 -14.61 5.21 27.09
C LEU A 4 -14.51 3.69 27.31
N TYR A 5 -15.66 3.01 27.31
CA TYR A 5 -15.74 1.55 27.42
C TYR A 5 -16.28 0.99 26.11
N LEU A 6 -15.44 0.28 25.37
CA LEU A 6 -15.79 -0.32 24.08
C LEU A 6 -15.65 -1.84 24.17
N GLN A 7 -16.65 -2.55 23.65
CA GLN A 7 -16.50 -3.96 23.35
C GLN A 7 -15.57 -4.13 22.15
N SER A 8 -14.77 -5.20 22.13
CA SER A 8 -13.78 -5.45 21.07
C SER A 8 -14.38 -5.38 19.67
N ASP A 9 -15.60 -5.89 19.50
CA ASP A 9 -16.27 -5.99 18.19
C ASP A 9 -16.79 -4.65 17.67
N ALA A 10 -17.07 -3.71 18.58
CA ALA A 10 -17.53 -2.35 18.26
C ALA A 10 -16.41 -1.31 18.35
N ALA A 11 -15.21 -1.70 18.79
CA ALA A 11 -14.12 -0.78 19.04
C ALA A 11 -13.67 -0.06 17.77
N TYR A 12 -13.60 -0.78 16.64
CA TYR A 12 -13.17 -0.20 15.37
C TYR A 12 -14.14 0.88 14.88
N SER A 13 -15.45 0.57 14.80
CA SER A 13 -16.44 1.53 14.32
C SER A 13 -16.55 2.73 15.25
N GLY A 14 -16.59 2.51 16.57
CA GLY A 14 -16.68 3.61 17.53
C GLY A 14 -15.46 4.54 17.49
N ILE A 15 -14.24 4.00 17.34
CA ILE A 15 -13.03 4.82 17.20
C ILE A 15 -13.01 5.54 15.86
N SER A 16 -13.46 4.89 14.78
CA SER A 16 -13.54 5.49 13.44
C SER A 16 -14.44 6.72 13.42
N GLU A 17 -15.67 6.58 13.94
CA GLU A 17 -16.64 7.69 14.02
C GLU A 17 -16.09 8.84 14.88
N LEU A 18 -15.43 8.52 16.00
CA LEU A 18 -14.76 9.55 16.83
C LEU A 18 -13.62 10.25 16.08
N GLY A 19 -12.89 9.51 15.23
CA GLY A 19 -11.83 10.04 14.37
C GLY A 19 -12.38 11.02 13.33
N GLU A 20 -13.50 10.68 12.70
CA GLU A 20 -14.20 11.55 11.73
C GLU A 20 -14.72 12.83 12.38
N LEU A 21 -15.25 12.74 13.60
CA LEU A 21 -15.70 13.92 14.35
C LEU A 21 -14.54 14.84 14.78
N GLY A 22 -13.35 14.30 15.06
CA GLY A 22 -12.16 15.08 15.42
C GLY A 22 -12.26 15.85 16.75
N ILE A 23 -13.20 15.49 17.62
CA ILE A 23 -13.53 16.25 18.85
C ILE A 23 -12.82 15.74 20.11
N CYS A 24 -12.04 14.66 20.02
CA CYS A 24 -11.43 14.03 21.19
C CYS A 24 -9.91 13.85 21.04
N GLN A 25 -9.21 13.97 22.17
CA GLN A 25 -7.78 13.66 22.29
C GLN A 25 -7.60 12.42 23.16
N PHE A 26 -7.02 11.36 22.60
CA PHE A 26 -6.70 10.15 23.35
C PHE A 26 -5.45 10.35 24.23
N ARG A 27 -5.53 9.87 25.48
CA ARG A 27 -4.38 9.82 26.38
C ARG A 27 -3.81 8.40 26.36
N ASP A 28 -2.48 8.29 26.28
CA ASP A 28 -1.81 7.01 26.42
C ASP A 28 -1.98 6.46 27.85
N LEU A 29 -2.71 5.36 27.98
CA LEU A 29 -2.90 4.64 29.24
C LEU A 29 -1.79 3.61 29.50
N ASN A 30 -0.95 3.32 28.51
CA ASN A 30 0.12 2.33 28.56
C ASN A 30 1.50 2.92 28.21
N PRO A 31 1.94 4.01 28.86
CA PRO A 31 3.19 4.69 28.51
C PRO A 31 4.43 3.81 28.73
N ASN A 32 4.36 2.83 29.63
CA ASN A 32 5.47 1.92 29.95
C ASN A 32 5.51 0.69 29.03
N VAL A 33 4.53 0.51 28.15
CA VAL A 33 4.47 -0.62 27.22
C VAL A 33 5.15 -0.24 25.92
N ASN A 34 6.18 -1.00 25.56
CA ASN A 34 6.91 -0.83 24.31
C ASN A 34 5.94 -0.93 23.12
N ALA A 35 6.12 -0.08 22.11
CA ALA A 35 5.35 -0.09 20.87
C ALA A 35 5.21 -1.50 20.25
N PHE A 36 6.28 -2.32 20.29
CA PHE A 36 6.26 -3.67 19.72
C PHE A 36 5.44 -4.70 20.50
N GLN A 37 5.09 -4.40 21.74
CA GLN A 37 4.29 -5.27 22.61
C GLN A 37 2.83 -4.83 22.67
N ARG A 38 2.47 -3.75 21.97
CA ARG A 38 1.09 -3.24 21.94
C ARG A 38 0.20 -4.17 21.12
N LYS A 39 -1.07 -4.23 21.53
CA LYS A 39 -2.07 -5.19 21.03
C LYS A 39 -2.22 -5.22 19.51
N PHE A 40 -2.14 -4.06 18.84
CA PHE A 40 -2.44 -3.92 17.41
C PHE A 40 -1.20 -3.72 16.51
N VAL A 41 -0.01 -4.13 16.98
CA VAL A 41 1.24 -3.93 16.24
C VAL A 41 1.27 -4.66 14.89
N ASN A 42 0.63 -5.82 14.79
CA ASN A 42 0.64 -6.63 13.58
C ASN A 42 -0.21 -5.99 12.48
N GLU A 43 -1.35 -5.42 12.87
CA GLU A 43 -2.25 -4.69 11.98
C GLU A 43 -1.59 -3.42 11.46
N LEU A 44 -0.87 -2.69 12.32
CA LEU A 44 -0.06 -1.54 11.90
C LEU A 44 1.01 -1.93 10.88
N ARG A 45 1.76 -3.00 11.14
CA ARG A 45 2.78 -3.51 10.21
C ARG A 45 2.18 -3.91 8.85
N ARG A 46 0.98 -4.52 8.83
CA ARG A 46 0.29 -4.84 7.57
C ARG A 46 -0.04 -3.57 6.78
N CYS A 47 -0.53 -2.53 7.45
CA CYS A 47 -0.81 -1.25 6.81
C CYS A 47 0.47 -0.58 6.27
N GLU A 48 1.57 -0.60 7.03
CA GLU A 48 2.88 -0.08 6.59
C GLU A 48 3.39 -0.80 5.33
N GLU A 49 3.23 -2.12 5.27
CA GLU A 49 3.60 -2.94 4.11
C GLU A 49 2.73 -2.65 2.88
N MET A 50 1.41 -2.47 3.06
CA MET A 50 0.51 -2.04 1.99
C MET A 50 0.87 -0.65 1.47
N GLU A 51 1.17 0.30 2.37
CA GLU A 51 1.59 1.65 2.00
C GLU A 51 2.89 1.62 1.18
N ARG A 52 3.86 0.79 1.58
CA ARG A 52 5.10 0.60 0.81
C ARG A 52 4.82 0.12 -0.62
N LYS A 53 3.92 -0.84 -0.79
CA LYS A 53 3.52 -1.35 -2.12
C LYS A 53 2.81 -0.26 -2.93
N ILE A 54 1.88 0.48 -2.33
CA ILE A 54 1.20 1.61 -2.99
C ILE A 54 2.20 2.65 -3.48
N ARG A 55 3.20 3.04 -2.67
CA ARG A 55 4.25 3.99 -3.09
C ARG A 55 5.06 3.46 -4.28
N PHE A 56 5.34 2.16 -4.33
CA PHE A 56 5.98 1.54 -5.49
C PHE A 56 5.08 1.65 -6.73
N LEU A 57 3.80 1.27 -6.64
CA LEU A 57 2.83 1.37 -7.75
C LEU A 57 2.73 2.81 -8.25
N GLU A 58 2.62 3.79 -7.35
CA GLU A 58 2.58 5.22 -7.67
C GLU A 58 3.84 5.66 -8.44
N SER A 59 5.00 5.16 -8.05
CA SER A 59 6.26 5.47 -8.74
C SER A 59 6.32 4.89 -10.15
N GLU A 60 5.77 3.69 -10.38
CA GLU A 60 5.67 3.08 -11.71
C GLU A 60 4.72 3.86 -12.62
N VAL A 61 3.55 4.26 -12.10
CA VAL A 61 2.58 5.09 -12.85
C VAL A 61 3.19 6.43 -13.26
N LYS A 62 3.94 7.08 -12.35
CA LYS A 62 4.63 8.34 -12.65
C LYS A 62 5.74 8.18 -13.69
N LYS A 63 6.45 7.03 -13.73
CA LYS A 63 7.47 6.75 -14.77
C LYS A 63 6.86 6.73 -16.17
N GLU A 64 5.65 6.18 -16.30
CA GLU A 64 4.89 6.14 -17.55
C GLU A 64 4.18 7.46 -17.88
N ARG A 65 4.39 8.52 -17.08
CA ARG A 65 3.78 9.85 -17.25
C ARG A 65 2.25 9.83 -17.21
N ILE A 66 1.68 8.86 -16.50
CA ILE A 66 0.23 8.78 -16.25
C ILE A 66 -0.08 9.69 -15.06
N SER A 67 -1.04 10.60 -15.23
CA SER A 67 -1.51 11.47 -14.14
C SER A 67 -2.37 10.66 -13.17
N ILE A 68 -2.14 10.84 -11.88
CA ILE A 68 -3.01 10.35 -10.81
C ILE A 68 -3.83 11.55 -10.35
N ASP A 69 -5.14 11.48 -10.53
CA ASP A 69 -6.03 12.55 -10.07
C ASP A 69 -6.07 12.57 -8.54
N GLU A 70 -5.90 13.74 -7.96
CA GLU A 70 -6.06 13.93 -6.52
C GLU A 70 -7.53 13.75 -6.15
N LEU A 71 -7.79 12.93 -5.14
CA LEU A 71 -9.12 12.80 -4.56
C LEU A 71 -9.47 14.11 -3.86
N THR A 72 -10.55 14.76 -4.30
CA THR A 72 -11.08 15.99 -3.70
C THR A 72 -11.99 15.73 -2.50
N GLU A 73 -12.40 14.48 -2.30
CA GLU A 73 -13.31 14.05 -1.25
C GLU A 73 -12.59 13.23 -0.20
N ASN A 74 -12.93 13.45 1.08
CA ASN A 74 -12.54 12.56 2.15
C ASN A 74 -13.31 11.24 2.02
N LEU A 75 -12.59 10.14 1.96
CA LEU A 75 -13.19 8.80 1.98
C LEU A 75 -13.47 8.38 3.42
N ASP A 76 -14.62 7.76 3.63
CA ASP A 76 -14.96 7.12 4.89
C ASP A 76 -13.94 6.03 5.24
N ALA A 77 -13.75 5.77 6.54
CA ALA A 77 -12.84 4.74 6.97
C ALA A 77 -13.32 3.35 6.51
N LEU A 78 -12.43 2.64 5.83
CA LEU A 78 -12.70 1.27 5.37
C LEU A 78 -12.93 0.33 6.54
N LYS A 79 -13.82 -0.66 6.37
CA LYS A 79 -14.04 -1.69 7.40
C LYS A 79 -12.87 -2.68 7.43
N PRO A 80 -12.59 -3.33 8.56
CA PRO A 80 -11.48 -4.30 8.65
C PRO A 80 -11.57 -5.45 7.65
N ARG A 81 -12.79 -5.84 7.24
CA ARG A 81 -13.00 -6.87 6.20
C ARG A 81 -12.57 -6.40 4.81
N GLU A 82 -12.81 -5.12 4.50
CA GLU A 82 -12.45 -4.51 3.22
C GLU A 82 -10.93 -4.32 3.13
N MET A 83 -10.26 -4.06 4.25
CA MET A 83 -8.79 -4.00 4.31
C MET A 83 -8.12 -5.30 3.83
N VAL A 84 -8.67 -6.47 4.19
CA VAL A 84 -8.13 -7.76 3.74
C VAL A 84 -8.23 -7.91 2.22
N PHE A 85 -9.34 -7.47 1.63
CA PHE A 85 -9.52 -7.49 0.18
C PHE A 85 -8.56 -6.51 -0.50
N LEU A 86 -8.42 -5.30 0.05
CA LEU A 86 -7.52 -4.28 -0.46
C LEU A 86 -6.06 -4.76 -0.43
N GLU A 87 -5.64 -5.43 0.63
CA GLU A 87 -4.31 -6.04 0.75
C GLU A 87 -4.07 -7.06 -0.36
N ALA A 88 -5.01 -7.99 -0.57
CA ALA A 88 -4.91 -8.99 -1.63
C ALA A 88 -4.84 -8.35 -3.04
N MET A 89 -5.59 -7.27 -3.26
CA MET A 89 -5.57 -6.54 -4.52
C MET A 89 -4.24 -5.84 -4.75
N ILE A 90 -3.69 -5.15 -3.74
CA ILE A 90 -2.39 -4.48 -3.80
C ILE A 90 -1.28 -5.50 -4.05
N ASP A 91 -1.33 -6.65 -3.38
CA ASP A 91 -0.33 -7.71 -3.52
C ASP A 91 -0.30 -8.28 -4.94
N LYS A 92 -1.47 -8.48 -5.53
CA LYS A 92 -1.58 -8.91 -6.92
C LYS A 92 -1.01 -7.87 -7.87
N LEU A 93 -1.37 -6.59 -7.69
CA LEU A 93 -0.87 -5.51 -8.55
C LEU A 93 0.66 -5.34 -8.45
N ASP A 94 1.22 -5.41 -7.24
CA ASP A 94 2.66 -5.35 -7.00
C ASP A 94 3.40 -6.51 -7.70
N HIS A 95 2.84 -7.72 -7.62
CA HIS A 95 3.39 -8.89 -8.31
C HIS A 95 3.34 -8.75 -9.83
N ASP A 96 2.16 -8.41 -10.37
CA ASP A 96 1.93 -8.31 -11.81
C ASP A 96 2.85 -7.24 -12.44
N LEU A 97 2.98 -6.06 -11.82
CA LEU A 97 3.87 -5.01 -12.33
C LEU A 97 5.35 -5.41 -12.29
N LYS A 98 5.82 -6.04 -11.21
CA LYS A 98 7.21 -6.52 -11.13
C LYS A 98 7.51 -7.56 -12.21
N GLN A 99 6.56 -8.45 -12.47
CA GLN A 99 6.69 -9.46 -13.53
C GLN A 99 6.72 -8.82 -14.92
N ILE A 100 5.82 -7.86 -15.18
CA ILE A 100 5.78 -7.12 -16.45
C ILE A 100 7.10 -6.38 -16.69
N ASN A 101 7.63 -5.67 -15.69
CA ASN A 101 8.90 -4.96 -15.80
C ASN A 101 10.06 -5.91 -16.12
N THR A 102 10.15 -7.03 -15.39
CA THR A 102 11.19 -8.05 -15.63
C THR A 102 11.11 -8.62 -17.05
N ASN A 103 9.89 -8.91 -17.52
CA ASN A 103 9.66 -9.41 -18.87
C ASN A 103 10.00 -8.38 -19.96
N ALA A 104 9.66 -7.10 -19.72
CA ALA A 104 9.95 -6.01 -20.64
C ALA A 104 11.46 -5.79 -20.79
N ASP A 105 12.20 -5.83 -19.69
CA ASP A 105 13.67 -5.69 -19.70
C ASP A 105 14.33 -6.88 -20.40
N ALA A 106 13.87 -8.11 -20.13
CA ALA A 106 14.37 -9.30 -20.82
C ALA A 106 14.11 -9.24 -22.33
N LEU A 107 12.91 -8.79 -22.74
CA LEU A 107 12.56 -8.66 -24.15
C LEU A 107 13.40 -7.58 -24.85
N ARG A 108 13.62 -6.43 -24.21
CA ARG A 108 14.49 -5.36 -24.72
C ARG A 108 15.93 -5.86 -24.91
N LYS A 109 16.45 -6.61 -23.93
CA LYS A 109 17.80 -7.19 -24.01
C LYS A 109 17.91 -8.16 -25.19
N ASN A 110 16.98 -9.10 -25.31
CA ASN A 110 16.96 -10.07 -26.40
C ASN A 110 16.85 -9.39 -27.77
N PHE A 111 16.02 -8.34 -27.89
CA PHE A 111 15.88 -7.59 -29.13
C PHE A 111 17.18 -6.88 -29.53
N ASN A 112 17.88 -6.27 -28.58
CA ASN A 112 19.16 -5.60 -28.83
C ASN A 112 20.24 -6.61 -29.26
N GLU A 113 20.37 -7.74 -28.57
CA GLU A 113 21.31 -8.81 -28.92
C GLU A 113 21.06 -9.37 -30.33
N LEU A 114 19.80 -9.61 -30.69
CA LEU A 114 19.42 -10.05 -32.03
C LEU A 114 19.73 -9.00 -33.10
N THR A 115 19.51 -7.73 -32.77
CA THR A 115 19.79 -6.61 -33.68
C THR A 115 21.28 -6.48 -33.93
N GLU A 116 22.11 -6.54 -32.88
CA GLU A 116 23.58 -6.53 -32.99
C GLU A 116 24.09 -7.70 -33.82
N SER A 117 23.59 -8.91 -33.56
CA SER A 117 23.93 -10.11 -34.34
C SER A 117 23.59 -9.95 -35.82
N LYS A 118 22.41 -9.41 -36.13
CA LYS A 118 22.01 -9.11 -37.52
C LYS A 118 22.94 -8.10 -38.18
N TYR A 119 23.31 -7.00 -37.50
CA TYR A 119 24.22 -6.01 -38.05
C TYR A 119 25.60 -6.61 -38.35
N ASN A 120 26.13 -7.43 -37.44
CA ASN A 120 27.41 -8.11 -37.65
C ASN A 120 27.38 -9.02 -38.88
N LEU A 121 26.29 -9.79 -39.07
CA LEU A 121 26.10 -10.67 -40.21
C LEU A 121 25.97 -9.95 -41.56
N ILE A 122 25.50 -8.69 -41.57
CA ILE A 122 25.34 -7.89 -42.80
C ILE A 122 26.64 -7.14 -43.16
N MET A 123 27.50 -6.88 -42.18
CA MET A 123 28.76 -6.15 -42.35
C MET A 123 29.96 -7.06 -42.67
N THR A 124 29.76 -8.39 -42.74
CA THR A 124 30.74 -9.39 -43.19
C THR A 124 30.36 -9.94 -44.55
#